data_AF-A0A402A9C4-F1
#
_entry.id   AF-A0A402A9C4-F1
#
_cell.length_a   1.000
_cell.length_b   1.000
_cell.length_c   1.000
_cell.angle_alpha   90.00
_cell.angle_beta   90.00
_cell.angle_gamma   90.00
#
_symmetry.space_group_name_H-M   'P 1'
#
loop_
_entity.id
_entity.type
_entity.pdbx_description
1 polymer ?
#
loop_
_entity_poly.entity_id
_entity_poly.type
_entity_poly.pdbx_seq_one_letter_code
_entity_poly.pdbx_strand_id
1 'polypeptide(L)'
;MAQNVTNPPTPLVTGQPPRARKRSRTRIALIISSSVLIIALLAVGAYFLFLPQVQPLSLPKVPANLTLDDLGLNNWQVYQKPIPAHILEDQSIQPVVQQDKDQIFLEAAFGEALIKQGSATRALDYLKAAAQSEPDNLRYTNDYRIALRDLKRYDEEHTFFEQLVAQHNSTNTVLNMALVYVDEMRSCPKPPDGLVCQAQDSSRSISTLNPILEQHPYNIVARFARGLNNLYWPTLMGHLPQAQTDLQYSVSLLKTLNSIKHTFTPTAYAALGDVFAKSNKTADARNVWLNGKNVDPQATILDQRLAIPQDKLVDQEDTTIRGLGVYVDTGIALFWS
;
A
#
# COMPACT_ATOMS: atom_id res chain seq x y z
N MET A 1 88.58 19.35 -74.37
CA MET A 1 88.59 19.22 -72.90
C MET A 1 87.18 19.51 -72.44
N ALA A 2 86.38 18.67 -71.76
CA ALA A 2 86.60 17.50 -70.91
C ALA A 2 85.38 16.54 -71.09
N GLN A 3 85.60 15.27 -71.42
CA GLN A 3 85.58 14.05 -70.58
C GLN A 3 84.19 13.52 -70.14
N ASN A 4 83.83 12.41 -70.82
CA ASN A 4 82.88 11.35 -70.46
C ASN A 4 83.12 10.77 -69.06
N VAL A 5 82.05 10.42 -68.35
CA VAL A 5 82.04 9.26 -67.41
C VAL A 5 80.68 8.56 -67.46
N THR A 6 80.68 7.33 -67.96
CA THR A 6 79.59 6.34 -67.92
C THR A 6 79.71 5.48 -66.65
N ASN A 7 78.61 5.23 -65.94
CA ASN A 7 78.56 4.29 -64.80
C ASN A 7 77.93 2.93 -65.21
N PRO A 8 78.40 1.81 -64.63
CA PRO A 8 77.93 0.45 -64.94
C PRO A 8 76.74 -0.01 -64.08
N PRO A 9 76.05 -1.13 -64.41
CA PRO A 9 74.92 -1.65 -63.65
C PRO A 9 75.36 -2.64 -62.55
N THR A 10 74.63 -2.63 -61.43
CA THR A 10 74.86 -3.46 -60.23
C THR A 10 73.79 -4.56 -60.11
N PRO A 11 74.11 -5.76 -59.56
CA PRO A 11 73.33 -6.98 -59.79
C PRO A 11 72.19 -7.23 -58.78
N LEU A 12 71.26 -8.09 -59.21
CA LEU A 12 70.16 -8.68 -58.45
C LEU A 12 70.66 -9.50 -57.24
N VAL A 13 70.17 -9.16 -56.05
CA VAL A 13 70.33 -9.96 -54.82
C VAL A 13 68.97 -10.52 -54.40
N THR A 14 68.85 -11.84 -54.48
CA THR A 14 67.80 -12.66 -53.88
C THR A 14 68.00 -12.78 -52.36
N GLY A 15 66.95 -12.59 -51.54
CA GLY A 15 67.07 -12.81 -50.11
C GLY A 15 65.80 -12.72 -49.25
N GLN A 16 65.45 -13.87 -48.67
CA GLN A 16 64.85 -14.14 -47.34
C GLN A 16 63.32 -14.28 -47.16
N PRO A 17 62.88 -15.33 -46.41
CA PRO A 17 61.49 -15.57 -46.07
C PRO A 17 61.02 -14.68 -44.89
N PRO A 18 59.72 -14.32 -44.83
CA PRO A 18 59.22 -13.40 -43.83
C PRO A 18 59.16 -14.05 -42.43
N ARG A 19 59.88 -13.45 -41.48
CA ARG A 19 59.76 -13.75 -40.05
C ARG A 19 58.35 -13.41 -39.55
N ALA A 20 57.68 -14.41 -38.97
CA ALA A 20 56.32 -14.32 -38.43
C ALA A 20 56.19 -13.25 -37.32
N ARG A 21 55.39 -12.21 -37.60
CA ARG A 21 55.00 -11.14 -36.65
C ARG A 21 54.04 -11.69 -35.56
N LYS A 22 54.57 -12.39 -34.55
CA LYS A 22 53.76 -12.88 -33.41
C LYS A 22 53.52 -11.83 -32.30
N ARG A 23 54.18 -10.67 -32.35
CA ARG A 23 54.11 -9.60 -31.31
C ARG A 23 52.92 -8.61 -31.43
N SER A 24 52.15 -8.66 -32.52
CA SER A 24 51.03 -7.72 -32.76
C SER A 24 49.72 -8.13 -32.09
N ARG A 25 49.48 -9.44 -31.92
CA ARG A 25 48.19 -9.95 -31.44
C ARG A 25 47.97 -9.70 -29.94
N THR A 26 49.03 -9.75 -29.13
CA THR A 26 48.94 -9.51 -27.68
C THR A 26 48.63 -8.05 -27.36
N ARG A 27 49.21 -7.09 -28.10
CA ARG A 27 48.89 -5.66 -27.92
C ARG A 27 47.46 -5.32 -28.31
N ILE A 28 46.97 -5.90 -29.42
CA ILE A 28 45.58 -5.71 -29.86
C ILE A 28 44.61 -6.32 -28.82
N ALA A 29 44.89 -7.53 -28.32
CA ALA A 29 44.08 -8.15 -27.28
C ALA A 29 44.04 -7.33 -25.98
N LEU A 30 45.17 -6.72 -25.58
CA LEU A 30 45.27 -5.90 -24.38
C LEU A 30 44.45 -4.61 -24.53
N ILE A 31 44.57 -3.92 -25.67
CA ILE A 31 43.77 -2.73 -26.00
C ILE A 31 42.27 -3.04 -26.00
N ILE A 32 41.85 -4.13 -26.65
CA ILE A 32 40.44 -4.54 -26.67
C ILE A 32 39.95 -4.82 -25.24
N SER A 33 40.73 -5.54 -24.41
CA SER A 33 40.33 -5.81 -23.03
C SER A 33 40.18 -4.53 -22.20
N SER A 34 41.07 -3.56 -22.38
CA SER A 34 41.01 -2.27 -21.68
C SER A 34 39.81 -1.44 -22.12
N SER A 35 39.49 -1.42 -23.42
CA SER A 35 38.30 -0.73 -23.94
C SER A 35 37.00 -1.35 -23.41
N VAL A 36 36.91 -2.68 -23.37
CA VAL A 36 35.73 -3.38 -22.82
C VAL A 36 35.56 -3.07 -21.33
N LEU A 37 36.65 -3.07 -20.55
CA LEU A 37 36.61 -2.74 -19.12
C LEU A 37 36.15 -1.28 -18.88
N ILE A 38 36.66 -0.32 -19.67
CA ILE A 38 36.24 1.09 -19.55
C ILE A 38 34.76 1.25 -19.89
N ILE A 39 34.27 0.61 -20.96
CA ILE A 39 32.84 0.65 -21.32
C ILE A 39 31.99 0.02 -20.21
N ALA A 40 32.41 -1.11 -19.64
CA ALA A 40 31.71 -1.73 -18.52
C ALA A 40 31.68 -0.82 -17.28
N LEU A 41 32.79 -0.17 -16.93
CA LEU A 41 32.86 0.77 -15.80
C LEU A 41 32.01 2.02 -16.04
N LEU A 42 31.98 2.55 -17.27
CA LEU A 42 31.11 3.66 -17.64
C LEU A 42 29.64 3.26 -17.61
N ALA A 43 29.30 2.04 -18.06
CA ALA A 43 27.94 1.52 -17.98
C ALA A 43 27.48 1.31 -16.53
N VAL A 44 28.36 0.80 -15.67
CA VAL A 44 28.09 0.65 -14.22
C VAL A 44 27.99 2.03 -13.55
N GLY A 45 28.89 2.96 -13.86
CA GLY A 45 28.84 4.33 -13.34
C GLY A 45 27.58 5.07 -13.78
N ALA A 46 27.22 4.98 -15.05
CA ALA A 46 25.97 5.50 -15.57
C ALA A 46 24.77 4.81 -14.89
N TYR A 47 24.80 3.49 -14.73
CA TYR A 47 23.76 2.76 -14.00
C TYR A 47 23.57 3.31 -12.59
N PHE A 48 24.63 3.53 -11.81
CA PHE A 48 24.53 4.12 -10.46
C PHE A 48 24.11 5.60 -10.46
N LEU A 49 24.45 6.38 -11.49
CA LEU A 49 24.01 7.76 -11.65
C LEU A 49 22.53 7.86 -12.05
N PHE A 50 22.02 6.86 -12.77
CA PHE A 50 20.63 6.77 -13.22
C PHE A 50 19.76 5.87 -12.33
N LEU A 51 20.32 5.23 -11.30
CA LEU A 51 19.50 4.61 -10.26
C LEU A 51 18.67 5.71 -9.62
N PRO A 52 17.33 5.53 -9.51
CA PRO A 52 16.49 6.52 -8.89
C PRO A 52 16.94 6.73 -7.45
N GLN A 53 17.59 7.86 -7.20
CA GLN A 53 18.02 8.23 -5.85
C GLN A 53 16.78 8.50 -5.03
N VAL A 54 16.50 7.59 -4.09
CA VAL A 54 15.36 7.71 -3.19
C VAL A 54 15.60 8.93 -2.29
N GLN A 55 14.82 9.97 -2.52
CA GLN A 55 14.87 11.19 -1.72
C GLN A 55 14.05 10.97 -0.43
N PRO A 56 14.54 11.47 0.72
CA PRO A 56 13.76 11.44 1.95
C PRO A 56 12.40 12.12 1.76
N LEU A 57 11.34 11.51 2.27
CA LEU A 57 10.00 12.08 2.20
C LEU A 57 9.88 13.29 3.12
N SER A 58 9.23 14.35 2.61
CA SER A 58 8.76 15.46 3.43
C SER A 58 7.49 15.03 4.18
N LEU A 59 7.69 14.48 5.37
CA LEU A 59 6.63 14.00 6.26
C LEU A 59 6.40 14.97 7.42
N PRO A 60 5.16 15.11 7.92
CA PRO A 60 4.88 15.92 9.10
C PRO A 60 5.68 15.42 10.31
N LYS A 61 6.06 16.33 11.20
CA LYS A 61 6.69 15.93 12.47
C LYS A 61 5.62 15.35 13.39
N VAL A 62 5.93 14.21 14.00
CA VAL A 62 5.09 13.55 15.02
C VAL A 62 5.84 13.52 16.35
N PRO A 63 5.13 13.58 17.50
CA PRO A 63 5.76 13.42 18.80
C PRO A 63 6.54 12.10 18.91
N ALA A 64 7.67 12.12 19.61
CA ALA A 64 8.54 10.94 19.71
C ALA A 64 8.00 9.84 20.65
N ASN A 65 7.10 10.20 21.56
CA ASN A 65 6.61 9.37 22.66
C ASN A 65 5.13 9.01 22.53
N LEU A 66 4.62 8.86 21.30
CA LEU A 66 3.26 8.39 21.08
C LEU A 66 3.08 6.96 21.60
N THR A 67 1.97 6.74 22.29
CA THR A 67 1.53 5.44 22.78
C THR A 67 0.62 4.74 21.76
N LEU A 68 0.27 3.48 21.99
CA LEU A 68 -0.71 2.79 21.16
C LEU A 68 -2.12 3.39 21.28
N ASP A 69 -2.43 3.98 22.44
CA ASP A 69 -3.68 4.72 22.68
C ASP A 69 -3.79 5.95 21.79
N ASP A 70 -2.72 6.76 21.74
CA ASP A 70 -2.65 7.94 20.87
C ASP A 70 -2.89 7.59 19.40
N LEU A 71 -2.53 6.37 18.99
CA LEU A 71 -2.67 5.86 17.64
C LEU A 71 -4.05 5.23 17.37
N GLY A 72 -4.92 5.11 18.37
CA GLY A 72 -6.21 4.43 18.22
C GLY A 72 -6.08 2.91 18.11
N LEU A 73 -5.01 2.35 18.68
CA LEU A 73 -4.65 0.93 18.58
C LEU A 73 -4.55 0.30 19.97
N ASN A 74 -5.38 0.73 20.91
CA ASN A 74 -5.45 0.08 22.23
C ASN A 74 -5.80 -1.39 22.11
N ASN A 75 -5.12 -2.21 22.90
CA ASN A 75 -5.33 -3.66 22.97
C ASN A 75 -5.15 -4.38 21.62
N TRP A 76 -4.50 -3.75 20.63
CA TRP A 76 -4.37 -4.30 19.28
C TRP A 76 -3.65 -5.65 19.24
N GLN A 77 -2.80 -5.95 20.23
CA GLN A 77 -2.14 -7.24 20.35
C GLN A 77 -3.13 -8.39 20.52
N VAL A 78 -4.30 -8.14 21.12
CA VAL A 78 -5.39 -9.14 21.20
C VAL A 78 -5.85 -9.53 19.80
N TYR A 79 -5.79 -8.61 18.83
CA TYR A 79 -6.23 -8.84 17.46
C TYR A 79 -5.25 -9.71 16.67
N GLN A 80 -3.99 -9.81 17.12
CA GLN A 80 -2.97 -10.66 16.49
C GLN A 80 -3.05 -12.14 16.90
N LYS A 81 -3.95 -12.50 17.82
CA LYS A 81 -4.13 -13.90 18.21
C LYS A 81 -4.50 -14.74 16.97
N PRO A 82 -3.72 -15.78 16.64
CA PRO A 82 -4.01 -16.60 15.47
C PRO A 82 -5.32 -17.36 15.70
N ILE A 83 -6.10 -17.49 14.63
CA ILE A 83 -7.27 -18.36 14.61
C ILE A 83 -6.80 -19.80 14.87
N PRO A 84 -7.39 -20.52 15.84
CA PRO A 84 -7.03 -21.91 16.09
C PRO A 84 -7.19 -22.78 14.83
N ALA A 85 -6.16 -23.55 14.49
CA ALA A 85 -6.26 -24.57 13.45
C ALA A 85 -7.30 -25.60 13.92
N HIS A 86 -8.32 -25.89 13.11
CA HIS A 86 -9.45 -26.78 13.43
C HIS A 86 -10.57 -26.18 14.32
N ILE A 87 -10.69 -24.85 14.40
CA ILE A 87 -11.79 -24.21 15.16
C ILE A 87 -13.20 -24.71 14.76
N LEU A 88 -13.39 -25.11 13.51
CA LEU A 88 -14.69 -25.62 13.02
C LEU A 88 -15.05 -27.02 13.53
N GLU A 89 -14.06 -27.76 14.04
CA GLU A 89 -14.22 -29.08 14.63
C GLU A 89 -14.38 -29.01 16.15
N ASP A 90 -14.23 -27.82 16.75
CA ASP A 90 -14.28 -27.62 18.19
C ASP A 90 -15.71 -27.80 18.73
N GLN A 91 -15.91 -28.89 19.46
CA GLN A 91 -17.21 -29.26 20.06
C GLN A 91 -17.59 -28.39 21.27
N SER A 92 -16.66 -27.60 21.80
CA SER A 92 -16.96 -26.64 22.86
C SER A 92 -17.81 -25.47 22.35
N ILE A 93 -17.68 -25.12 21.06
CA ILE A 93 -18.43 -24.04 20.43
C ILE A 93 -19.84 -24.53 20.15
N GLN A 94 -20.78 -24.02 20.93
CA GLN A 94 -22.17 -24.37 20.77
C GLN A 94 -22.74 -23.80 19.45
N PRO A 95 -23.74 -24.46 18.84
CA PRO A 95 -24.44 -23.92 17.68
C PRO A 95 -25.27 -22.66 18.01
N VAL A 96 -25.40 -22.33 19.30
CA VAL A 96 -26.03 -21.11 19.80
C VAL A 96 -24.96 -20.25 20.43
N VAL A 97 -24.86 -19.01 19.95
CA VAL A 97 -23.88 -18.04 20.43
C VAL A 97 -24.09 -17.74 21.91
N GLN A 98 -23.04 -17.88 22.72
CA GLN A 98 -23.04 -17.62 24.16
C GLN A 98 -22.29 -16.31 24.43
N GLN A 99 -22.90 -15.39 25.19
CA GLN A 99 -22.22 -14.15 25.62
C GLN A 99 -21.23 -14.39 26.78
N ASP A 100 -20.46 -15.47 26.70
CA ASP A 100 -19.34 -15.72 27.60
C ASP A 100 -18.10 -14.98 27.08
N LYS A 101 -17.63 -14.00 27.85
CA LYS A 101 -16.46 -13.19 27.49
C LYS A 101 -15.20 -14.03 27.29
N ASP A 102 -15.10 -15.18 27.95
CA ASP A 102 -13.93 -16.06 27.82
C ASP A 102 -13.97 -16.88 26.51
N GLN A 103 -15.15 -17.04 25.89
CA GLN A 103 -15.35 -17.79 24.64
C GLN A 103 -15.50 -16.90 23.40
N ILE A 104 -15.73 -15.60 23.58
CA ILE A 104 -16.06 -14.69 22.47
C ILE A 104 -14.99 -14.67 21.37
N PHE A 105 -13.72 -14.84 21.73
CA PHE A 105 -12.62 -14.96 20.77
C PHE A 105 -12.75 -16.24 19.92
N LEU A 106 -13.10 -17.38 20.53
CA LEU A 106 -13.28 -18.65 19.82
C LEU A 106 -14.51 -18.59 18.91
N GLU A 107 -15.58 -17.96 19.36
CA GLU A 107 -16.78 -17.74 18.56
C GLU A 107 -16.51 -16.82 17.35
N ALA A 108 -15.81 -15.70 17.55
CA ALA A 108 -15.39 -14.82 16.45
C ALA A 108 -14.49 -15.57 15.45
N ALA A 109 -13.51 -16.32 15.96
CA ALA A 109 -12.62 -17.16 15.16
C ALA A 109 -13.38 -18.24 14.36
N PHE A 110 -14.43 -18.82 14.94
CA PHE A 110 -15.32 -19.76 14.27
C PHE A 110 -16.11 -19.07 13.15
N GLY A 111 -16.63 -17.87 13.39
CA GLY A 111 -17.26 -17.03 12.37
C GLY A 111 -16.31 -16.72 11.19
N GLU A 112 -15.08 -16.29 11.47
CA GLU A 112 -14.07 -16.06 10.44
C GLU A 112 -13.76 -17.33 9.63
N ALA A 113 -13.68 -18.49 10.29
CA ALA A 113 -13.46 -19.77 9.62
C ALA A 113 -14.65 -20.20 8.75
N LEU A 114 -15.89 -19.93 9.18
CA LEU A 114 -17.10 -20.17 8.39
C LEU A 114 -17.12 -19.30 7.12
N ILE A 115 -16.70 -18.04 7.20
CA ILE A 115 -16.55 -17.17 6.01
C ILE A 115 -15.58 -17.78 5.02
N LYS A 116 -14.42 -18.27 5.49
CA LYS A 116 -13.41 -18.94 4.64
C LYS A 116 -13.95 -20.20 3.94
N GLN A 117 -14.95 -20.87 4.54
CA GLN A 117 -15.64 -22.01 3.93
C GLN A 117 -16.86 -21.63 3.07
N GLY A 118 -17.11 -20.34 2.85
CA GLY A 118 -18.26 -19.86 2.08
C GLY A 118 -19.59 -19.89 2.83
N SER A 119 -19.58 -20.15 4.14
CA SER A 119 -20.77 -20.18 5.01
C SER A 119 -21.01 -18.82 5.69
N ALA A 120 -20.89 -17.73 4.92
CA ALA A 120 -20.89 -16.37 5.44
C ALA A 120 -22.19 -15.99 6.19
N THR A 121 -23.36 -16.45 5.75
CA THR A 121 -24.62 -16.17 6.47
C THR A 121 -24.63 -16.74 7.88
N ARG A 122 -24.11 -17.96 8.07
CA ARG A 122 -24.02 -18.60 9.40
C ARG A 122 -22.95 -17.93 10.27
N ALA A 123 -21.90 -17.39 9.66
CA ALA A 123 -20.84 -16.68 10.37
C ALA A 123 -21.35 -15.40 11.05
N LEU A 124 -22.35 -14.74 10.47
CA LEU A 124 -22.82 -13.44 10.94
C LEU A 124 -23.32 -13.48 12.39
N ASP A 125 -23.98 -14.53 12.84
CA ASP A 125 -24.49 -14.60 14.21
C ASP A 125 -23.34 -14.56 15.24
N TYR A 126 -22.26 -15.30 14.98
CA TYR A 126 -21.06 -15.33 15.82
C TYR A 126 -20.32 -13.98 15.80
N LEU A 127 -20.12 -13.40 14.61
CA LEU A 127 -19.43 -12.13 14.47
C LEU A 127 -20.24 -10.96 15.08
N LYS A 128 -21.56 -10.98 14.92
CA LYS A 128 -22.47 -10.00 15.52
C LYS A 128 -22.36 -10.02 17.03
N ALA A 129 -22.44 -11.21 17.64
CA ALA A 129 -22.34 -11.33 19.09
C ALA A 129 -20.98 -10.87 19.63
N ALA A 130 -19.89 -11.15 18.91
CA ALA A 130 -18.57 -10.64 19.25
C ALA A 130 -18.52 -9.11 19.21
N ALA A 131 -19.04 -8.50 18.14
CA ALA A 131 -19.12 -7.04 18.01
C ALA A 131 -20.02 -6.39 19.07
N GLN A 132 -21.10 -7.06 19.51
CA GLN A 132 -21.97 -6.57 20.59
C GLN A 132 -21.34 -6.72 21.98
N SER A 133 -20.58 -7.78 22.21
CA SER A 133 -20.01 -8.08 23.52
C SER A 133 -18.80 -7.20 23.83
N GLU A 134 -18.00 -6.87 22.82
CA GLU A 134 -16.87 -5.95 22.91
C GLU A 134 -16.94 -4.87 21.82
N PRO A 135 -17.81 -3.86 21.96
CA PRO A 135 -18.02 -2.82 20.93
C PRO A 135 -16.76 -2.02 20.57
N ASP A 136 -15.80 -1.90 21.51
CA ASP A 136 -14.53 -1.21 21.29
C ASP A 136 -13.46 -2.07 20.62
N ASN A 137 -13.73 -3.36 20.42
CA ASN A 137 -12.81 -4.28 19.77
C ASN A 137 -12.87 -4.08 18.25
N LEU A 138 -11.84 -3.41 17.71
CA LEU A 138 -11.77 -3.08 16.27
C LEU A 138 -11.76 -4.32 15.39
N ARG A 139 -11.23 -5.46 15.85
CA ARG A 139 -11.26 -6.70 15.08
C ARG A 139 -12.68 -7.22 14.94
N TYR A 140 -13.41 -7.41 16.04
CA TYR A 140 -14.76 -7.97 15.99
C TYR A 140 -15.74 -7.09 15.22
N THR A 141 -15.69 -5.78 15.46
CA THR A 141 -16.51 -4.82 14.74
C THR A 141 -16.15 -4.75 13.25
N ASN A 142 -14.85 -4.74 12.90
CA ASN A 142 -14.43 -4.81 11.50
C ASN A 142 -14.88 -6.10 10.83
N ASP A 143 -14.69 -7.26 11.46
CA ASP A 143 -14.97 -8.55 10.83
C ASP A 143 -16.47 -8.72 10.57
N TYR A 144 -17.32 -8.28 11.50
CA TYR A 144 -18.77 -8.24 11.29
C TYR A 144 -19.18 -7.26 10.17
N ARG A 145 -18.65 -6.03 10.19
CA ARG A 145 -18.88 -5.00 9.16
C ARG A 145 -18.52 -5.53 7.77
N ILE A 146 -17.31 -6.05 7.62
CA ILE A 146 -16.79 -6.62 6.37
C ILE A 146 -17.65 -7.79 5.88
N ALA A 147 -18.09 -8.67 6.78
CA ALA A 147 -18.98 -9.78 6.43
C ALA A 147 -20.33 -9.30 5.90
N LEU A 148 -20.95 -8.30 6.52
CA LEU A 148 -22.19 -7.69 6.05
C LEU A 148 -22.03 -6.98 4.71
N ARG A 149 -20.97 -6.17 4.58
CA ARG A 149 -20.59 -5.48 3.34
C ARG A 149 -20.44 -6.44 2.17
N ASP A 150 -19.73 -7.55 2.36
CA ASP A 150 -19.46 -8.54 1.31
C ASP A 150 -20.72 -9.33 0.93
N LEU A 151 -21.66 -9.47 1.87
CA LEU A 151 -23.01 -9.98 1.63
C LEU A 151 -23.99 -8.93 1.10
N LYS A 152 -23.55 -7.67 0.93
CA LYS A 152 -24.36 -6.52 0.50
C LYS A 152 -25.56 -6.23 1.41
N ARG A 153 -25.43 -6.50 2.71
CA ARG A 153 -26.47 -6.26 3.73
C ARG A 153 -26.30 -4.86 4.36
N TYR A 154 -26.22 -3.83 3.51
CA TYR A 154 -25.87 -2.45 3.93
C TYR A 154 -26.88 -1.86 4.93
N ASP A 155 -28.18 -2.08 4.74
CA ASP A 155 -29.20 -1.57 5.67
C ASP A 155 -29.04 -2.13 7.10
N GLU A 156 -28.67 -3.41 7.20
CA GLU A 156 -28.43 -4.08 8.48
C GLU A 156 -27.12 -3.64 9.12
N GLU A 157 -26.08 -3.47 8.30
CA GLU A 157 -24.81 -2.89 8.73
C GLU A 157 -25.02 -1.51 9.34
N HIS A 158 -25.71 -0.61 8.63
CA HIS A 158 -26.08 0.70 9.12
C HIS A 158 -26.87 0.63 10.43
N THR A 159 -27.98 -0.12 10.43
CA THR A 159 -28.86 -0.22 11.60
C THR A 159 -28.10 -0.74 12.82
N PHE A 160 -27.23 -1.73 12.64
CA PHE A 160 -26.44 -2.28 13.72
C PHE A 160 -25.45 -1.25 14.30
N PHE A 161 -24.65 -0.60 13.45
CA PHE A 161 -23.63 0.33 13.92
C PHE A 161 -24.21 1.65 14.44
N GLU A 162 -25.35 2.10 13.91
CA GLU A 162 -26.10 3.22 14.47
C GLU A 162 -26.54 2.92 15.91
N GLN A 163 -27.12 1.73 16.14
CA GLN A 163 -27.50 1.28 17.47
C GLN A 163 -26.29 1.10 18.39
N LEU A 164 -25.18 0.54 17.86
CA LEU A 164 -23.96 0.34 18.62
C LEU A 164 -23.37 1.65 19.12
N VAL A 165 -23.31 2.68 18.26
CA VAL A 165 -22.84 4.03 18.63
C VAL A 165 -23.78 4.68 19.65
N ALA A 166 -25.10 4.51 19.48
CA ALA A 166 -26.08 5.05 20.43
C ALA A 166 -25.96 4.45 21.84
N GLN A 167 -25.57 3.17 21.95
CA GLN A 167 -25.39 2.46 23.21
C GLN A 167 -23.97 2.62 23.79
N HIS A 168 -22.97 2.71 22.91
CA HIS A 168 -21.55 2.72 23.22
C HIS A 168 -20.84 3.78 22.37
N ASN A 169 -20.90 5.03 22.78
CA ASN A 169 -20.30 6.15 22.04
C ASN A 169 -18.80 6.28 22.33
N SER A 170 -17.98 5.38 21.76
CA SER A 170 -16.53 5.41 21.85
C SER A 170 -15.90 5.83 20.52
N THR A 171 -14.60 6.18 20.54
CA THR A 171 -13.84 6.48 19.32
C THR A 171 -13.90 5.34 18.30
N ASN A 172 -13.84 4.08 18.75
CA ASN A 172 -13.79 2.91 17.87
C ASN A 172 -15.16 2.56 17.26
N THR A 173 -16.26 2.72 18.01
CA THR A 173 -17.60 2.52 17.46
C THR A 173 -17.97 3.62 16.46
N VAL A 174 -17.64 4.88 16.77
CA VAL A 174 -17.84 6.02 15.86
C VAL A 174 -16.97 5.88 14.61
N LEU A 175 -15.73 5.39 14.75
CA LEU A 175 -14.86 5.09 13.61
C LEU A 175 -15.49 4.03 12.70
N ASN A 176 -16.01 2.92 13.26
CA ASN A 176 -16.68 1.90 12.46
C ASN A 176 -17.91 2.46 11.76
N MET A 177 -18.72 3.29 12.42
CA MET A 177 -19.86 3.97 11.77
C MET A 177 -19.40 4.85 10.60
N ALA A 178 -18.26 5.53 10.72
CA ALA A 178 -17.71 6.27 9.60
C ALA A 178 -17.29 5.37 8.42
N LEU A 179 -16.83 4.15 8.69
CA LEU A 179 -16.49 3.16 7.66
C LEU A 179 -17.74 2.56 7.00
N VAL A 180 -18.82 2.39 7.76
CA VAL A 180 -20.13 1.95 7.23
C VAL A 180 -20.61 2.88 6.14
N TYR A 181 -20.54 4.20 6.34
CA TYR A 181 -20.88 5.16 5.29
C TYR A 181 -20.04 4.97 4.02
N VAL A 182 -18.76 4.58 4.13
CA VAL A 182 -17.94 4.29 2.95
C VAL A 182 -18.37 2.98 2.28
N ASP A 183 -18.80 1.99 3.05
CA ASP A 183 -19.33 0.74 2.52
C ASP A 183 -20.66 0.96 1.79
N GLU A 184 -21.53 1.83 2.31
CA GLU A 184 -22.79 2.23 1.68
C GLU A 184 -22.60 2.90 0.32
N MET A 185 -21.46 3.55 0.06
CA MET A 185 -21.13 4.07 -1.27
C MET A 185 -21.16 2.98 -2.36
N ARG A 186 -20.95 1.69 -1.99
CA ARG A 186 -21.05 0.54 -2.91
C ARG A 186 -22.49 0.17 -3.26
N SER A 187 -23.44 0.55 -2.43
CA SER A 187 -24.87 0.35 -2.66
C SER A 187 -25.42 1.33 -3.71
N CYS A 188 -24.76 2.48 -3.86
CA CYS A 188 -25.10 3.47 -4.86
C CYS A 188 -24.95 2.91 -6.29
N PRO A 189 -25.74 3.40 -7.26
CA PRO A 189 -25.50 3.13 -8.67
C PRO A 189 -24.07 3.50 -9.09
N LYS A 190 -23.59 2.93 -10.20
CA LYS A 190 -22.29 3.35 -10.74
C LYS A 190 -22.38 4.80 -11.26
N PRO A 191 -21.26 5.55 -11.26
CA PRO A 191 -21.22 6.85 -11.92
C PRO A 191 -21.63 6.74 -13.40
N PRO A 192 -22.31 7.77 -13.94
CA PRO A 192 -22.61 9.06 -13.30
C PRO A 192 -23.81 9.03 -12.33
N ASP A 193 -24.70 8.03 -12.43
CA ASP A 193 -26.00 8.04 -11.75
C ASP A 193 -25.92 8.01 -10.22
N GLY A 194 -24.91 7.32 -9.66
CA GLY A 194 -24.73 7.25 -8.20
C GLY A 194 -23.83 8.33 -7.60
N LEU A 195 -23.36 9.32 -8.38
CA LEU A 195 -22.39 10.31 -7.91
C LEU A 195 -22.88 11.09 -6.68
N VAL A 196 -24.16 11.48 -6.67
CA VAL A 196 -24.76 12.23 -5.55
C VAL A 196 -24.85 11.38 -4.29
N CYS A 197 -25.30 10.13 -4.43
CA CYS A 197 -25.37 9.15 -3.33
C CYS A 197 -23.99 8.92 -2.71
N GLN A 198 -22.99 8.63 -3.55
CA GLN A 198 -21.59 8.45 -3.11
C GLN A 198 -21.03 9.70 -2.41
N ALA A 199 -21.37 10.90 -2.91
CA ALA A 199 -20.93 12.17 -2.32
C ALA A 199 -21.54 12.40 -0.94
N GLN A 200 -22.82 12.06 -0.76
CA GLN A 200 -23.50 12.18 0.51
C GLN A 200 -22.88 11.25 1.56
N ASP A 201 -22.67 9.97 1.22
CA ASP A 201 -22.14 9.00 2.17
C ASP A 201 -20.64 9.24 2.47
N SER A 202 -19.85 9.62 1.46
CA SER A 202 -18.47 10.07 1.69
C SER A 202 -18.42 11.29 2.60
N SER A 203 -19.28 12.29 2.37
CA SER A 203 -19.35 13.47 3.23
C SER A 203 -19.74 13.11 4.66
N ARG A 204 -20.70 12.19 4.86
CA ARG A 204 -21.07 11.70 6.21
C ARG A 204 -19.89 11.03 6.89
N SER A 205 -19.21 10.11 6.21
CA SER A 205 -17.99 9.46 6.71
C SER A 205 -16.93 10.48 7.14
N ILE A 206 -16.61 11.46 6.28
CA ILE A 206 -15.62 12.51 6.58
C ILE A 206 -16.07 13.35 7.78
N SER A 207 -17.34 13.78 7.83
CA SER A 207 -17.90 14.55 8.94
C SER A 207 -17.86 13.77 10.25
N THR A 208 -18.07 12.44 10.23
CA THR A 208 -17.94 11.58 11.40
C THR A 208 -16.47 11.41 11.85
N LEU A 209 -15.52 11.34 10.92
CA LEU A 209 -14.08 11.22 11.24
C LEU A 209 -13.44 12.52 11.73
N ASN A 210 -14.00 13.68 11.39
CA ASN A 210 -13.43 14.97 11.78
C ASN A 210 -13.31 15.14 13.31
N PRO A 211 -14.37 14.96 14.12
CA PRO A 211 -14.28 15.06 15.57
C PRO A 211 -13.28 14.08 16.20
N ILE A 212 -13.17 12.86 15.66
CA ILE A 212 -12.17 11.88 16.11
C ILE A 212 -10.76 12.45 15.95
N LEU A 213 -10.46 13.06 14.80
CA LEU A 213 -9.14 13.60 14.50
C LEU A 213 -8.86 14.97 15.13
N GLU A 214 -9.90 15.69 15.57
CA GLU A 214 -9.76 16.87 16.42
C GLU A 214 -9.35 16.48 17.85
N GLN A 215 -9.94 15.41 18.39
CA GLN A 215 -9.67 14.93 19.75
C GLN A 215 -8.44 14.02 19.84
N HIS A 216 -8.23 13.18 18.82
CA HIS A 216 -7.16 12.20 18.72
C HIS A 216 -6.40 12.41 17.39
N PRO A 217 -5.60 13.48 17.26
CA PRO A 217 -4.99 13.89 15.99
C PRO A 217 -4.02 12.87 15.39
N TYR A 218 -3.56 11.91 16.18
CA TYR A 218 -2.64 10.84 15.80
C TYR A 218 -3.32 9.48 15.63
N ASN A 219 -4.65 9.40 15.72
CA ASN A 219 -5.38 8.15 15.47
C ASN A 219 -5.13 7.70 14.03
N ILE A 220 -4.32 6.66 13.86
CA ILE A 220 -3.76 6.27 12.57
C ILE A 220 -4.82 5.62 11.68
N VAL A 221 -5.77 4.91 12.30
CA VAL A 221 -6.89 4.27 11.61
C VAL A 221 -7.82 5.33 11.03
N ALA A 222 -8.19 6.34 11.81
CA ALA A 222 -9.04 7.44 11.37
C ALA A 222 -8.37 8.31 10.29
N ARG A 223 -7.07 8.61 10.45
CA ARG A 223 -6.28 9.30 9.40
C ARG A 223 -6.29 8.52 8.11
N PHE A 224 -5.97 7.23 8.19
CA PHE A 224 -5.89 6.39 7.01
C PHE A 224 -7.26 6.27 6.31
N ALA A 225 -8.33 6.04 7.07
CA ALA A 225 -9.70 5.98 6.54
C ALA A 225 -10.14 7.27 5.85
N ARG A 226 -9.95 8.44 6.50
CA ARG A 226 -10.31 9.75 5.92
C ARG A 226 -9.45 10.06 4.69
N GLY A 227 -8.17 9.70 4.75
CA GLY A 227 -7.23 9.87 3.65
C GLY A 227 -7.61 9.06 2.42
N LEU A 228 -7.94 7.78 2.61
CA LEU A 228 -8.46 6.93 1.54
C LEU A 228 -9.78 7.47 1.00
N ASN A 229 -10.75 7.80 1.85
CA ASN A 229 -12.04 8.32 1.39
C ASN A 229 -11.87 9.57 0.49
N ASN A 230 -11.00 10.52 0.87
CA ASN A 230 -10.69 11.68 0.02
C ASN A 230 -9.94 11.30 -1.27
N LEU A 231 -9.06 10.29 -1.25
CA LEU A 231 -8.24 9.89 -2.40
C LEU A 231 -9.07 9.38 -3.59
N TYR A 232 -10.22 8.73 -3.36
CA TYR A 232 -11.03 8.15 -4.45
C TYR A 232 -11.84 9.16 -5.26
N TRP A 233 -11.98 10.39 -4.76
CA TRP A 233 -12.66 11.45 -5.49
C TRP A 233 -11.86 11.90 -6.72
N PRO A 234 -12.52 12.34 -7.81
CA PRO A 234 -11.85 12.93 -8.95
C PRO A 234 -11.08 14.19 -8.55
N THR A 235 -9.93 14.40 -9.17
CA THR A 235 -9.02 15.53 -8.88
C THR A 235 -9.70 16.89 -8.94
N LEU A 236 -10.66 17.08 -9.85
CA LEU A 236 -11.40 18.34 -10.02
C LEU A 236 -12.26 18.74 -8.80
N MET A 237 -12.54 17.81 -7.89
CA MET A 237 -13.38 18.05 -6.71
C MET A 237 -12.61 18.53 -5.47
N GLY A 238 -11.28 18.66 -5.55
CA GLY A 238 -10.48 19.33 -4.52
C GLY A 238 -10.21 18.53 -3.24
N HIS A 239 -10.41 17.21 -3.26
CA HIS A 239 -10.18 16.34 -2.09
C HIS A 239 -8.70 15.95 -1.86
N LEU A 240 -7.86 16.01 -2.90
CA LEU A 240 -6.46 15.56 -2.83
C LEU A 240 -5.61 16.22 -1.74
N PRO A 241 -5.71 17.54 -1.43
CA PRO A 241 -4.93 18.14 -0.35
C PRO A 241 -5.20 17.50 1.02
N GLN A 242 -6.45 17.14 1.30
CA GLN A 242 -6.81 16.48 2.54
C GLN A 242 -6.32 15.03 2.56
N ALA A 243 -6.49 14.30 1.45
CA ALA A 243 -5.94 12.95 1.28
C ALA A 243 -4.42 12.93 1.51
N GLN A 244 -3.69 13.88 0.91
CA GLN A 244 -2.25 14.02 1.06
C GLN A 244 -1.88 14.22 2.53
N THR A 245 -2.53 15.17 3.20
CA THR A 245 -2.26 15.49 4.60
C THR A 245 -2.42 14.25 5.49
N ASP A 246 -3.55 13.57 5.39
CA ASP A 246 -3.84 12.43 6.24
C ASP A 246 -2.92 11.23 5.96
N LEU A 247 -2.64 10.93 4.69
CA LEU A 247 -1.77 9.81 4.31
C LEU A 247 -0.28 10.10 4.59
N GLN A 248 0.16 11.37 4.54
CA GLN A 248 1.49 11.76 5.03
C GLN A 248 1.62 11.53 6.54
N TYR A 249 0.57 11.83 7.33
CA TYR A 249 0.54 11.48 8.74
C TYR A 249 0.57 9.97 8.95
N SER A 250 -0.24 9.19 8.22
CA SER A 250 -0.21 7.72 8.30
C SER A 250 1.20 7.16 8.08
N VAL A 251 1.91 7.61 7.03
CA VAL A 251 3.29 7.18 6.75
C VAL A 251 4.27 7.67 7.83
N SER A 252 4.10 8.86 8.38
CA SER A 252 4.95 9.37 9.47
C SER A 252 4.80 8.57 10.76
N LEU A 253 3.57 8.20 11.10
CA LEU A 253 3.23 7.45 12.32
C LEU A 253 3.74 6.00 12.27
N LEU A 254 4.01 5.42 11.10
CA LEU A 254 4.64 4.09 10.99
C LEU A 254 5.97 3.99 11.74
N LYS A 255 6.71 5.10 11.87
CA LYS A 255 8.00 5.13 12.59
C LYS A 255 7.86 4.82 14.08
N THR A 256 6.68 5.05 14.67
CA THR A 256 6.41 4.74 16.08
C THR A 256 5.96 3.28 16.27
N LEU A 257 5.52 2.63 15.21
CA LEU A 257 4.93 1.30 15.22
C LEU A 257 5.93 0.22 14.79
N ASN A 258 6.89 -0.08 15.66
CA ASN A 258 7.86 -1.15 15.38
C ASN A 258 7.23 -2.55 15.28
N SER A 259 5.99 -2.72 15.75
CA SER A 259 5.25 -3.99 15.83
C SER A 259 4.16 -4.16 14.76
N ILE A 260 3.79 -3.10 14.02
CA ILE A 260 2.72 -3.14 13.01
C ILE A 260 3.37 -2.98 11.63
N LYS A 261 3.93 -4.07 11.11
CA LYS A 261 4.91 -3.94 10.02
C LYS A 261 4.50 -4.48 8.67
N HIS A 262 3.74 -5.57 8.56
CA HIS A 262 3.73 -6.30 7.30
C HIS A 262 2.70 -5.78 6.30
N THR A 263 1.42 -5.73 6.65
CA THR A 263 0.39 -5.43 5.64
C THR A 263 0.08 -3.94 5.51
N PHE A 264 0.02 -3.21 6.64
CA PHE A 264 -0.31 -1.78 6.62
C PHE A 264 0.77 -0.92 5.96
N THR A 265 2.05 -1.11 6.32
CA THR A 265 3.17 -0.29 5.86
C THR A 265 3.17 -0.09 4.33
N PRO A 266 3.24 -1.15 3.50
CA PRO A 266 3.26 -0.96 2.06
C PRO A 266 1.96 -0.38 1.53
N THR A 267 0.83 -0.64 2.17
CA THR A 267 -0.47 -0.06 1.79
C THR A 267 -0.52 1.45 2.02
N ALA A 268 0.02 1.94 3.13
CA ALA A 268 0.11 3.38 3.42
C ALA A 268 1.03 4.11 2.43
N TYR A 269 2.19 3.51 2.10
CA TYR A 269 3.08 4.06 1.06
C TYR A 269 2.44 4.03 -0.32
N ALA A 270 1.72 2.96 -0.67
CA ALA A 270 0.98 2.87 -1.93
C ALA A 270 -0.02 4.02 -2.02
N ALA A 271 -0.92 4.15 -1.04
CA ALA A 271 -1.93 5.19 -1.00
C ALA A 271 -1.35 6.62 -1.04
N LEU A 272 -0.27 6.90 -0.31
CA LEU A 272 0.37 8.22 -0.37
C LEU A 272 0.96 8.51 -1.77
N GLY A 273 1.60 7.53 -2.40
CA GLY A 273 2.10 7.70 -3.76
C GLY A 273 0.97 7.89 -4.78
N ASP A 274 -0.16 7.19 -4.60
CA ASP A 274 -1.37 7.35 -5.41
C ASP A 274 -1.90 8.80 -5.35
N VAL A 275 -1.83 9.49 -4.19
CA VAL A 275 -2.18 10.92 -4.07
C VAL A 275 -1.30 11.79 -4.97
N PHE A 276 0.03 11.59 -4.93
CA PHE A 276 0.96 12.35 -5.75
C PHE A 276 0.77 12.07 -7.24
N ALA A 277 0.50 10.81 -7.59
CA ALA A 277 0.19 10.41 -8.96
C ALA A 277 -1.06 11.13 -9.48
N LYS A 278 -2.18 11.11 -8.74
CA LYS A 278 -3.40 11.87 -9.10
C LYS A 278 -3.20 13.37 -9.15
N SER A 279 -2.24 13.89 -8.38
CA SER A 279 -1.83 15.30 -8.42
C SER A 279 -0.88 15.64 -9.59
N ASN A 280 -0.68 14.72 -10.54
CA ASN A 280 0.27 14.82 -11.66
C ASN A 280 1.74 15.05 -11.22
N LYS A 281 2.09 14.64 -9.99
CA LYS A 281 3.45 14.69 -9.44
C LYS A 281 4.08 13.29 -9.50
N THR A 282 4.23 12.78 -10.73
CA THR A 282 4.61 11.38 -10.95
C THR A 282 5.99 11.01 -10.39
N ALA A 283 6.93 11.95 -10.37
CA ALA A 283 8.25 11.74 -9.77
C ALA A 283 8.15 11.58 -8.24
N ASP A 284 7.33 12.40 -7.57
CA ASP A 284 7.09 12.29 -6.13
C ASP A 284 6.39 10.97 -5.79
N ALA A 285 5.41 10.55 -6.60
CA ALA A 285 4.73 9.27 -6.45
C ALA A 285 5.71 8.09 -6.47
N ARG A 286 6.60 8.05 -7.48
CA ARG A 286 7.68 7.04 -7.58
C ARG A 286 8.59 7.07 -6.37
N ASN A 287 8.98 8.26 -5.94
CA ASN A 287 9.84 8.42 -4.78
C ASN A 287 9.18 7.87 -3.50
N VAL A 288 7.89 8.11 -3.30
CA VAL A 288 7.12 7.52 -2.18
C VAL A 288 7.11 6.00 -2.25
N TRP A 289 6.78 5.41 -3.39
CA TRP A 289 6.75 3.94 -3.51
C TRP A 289 8.13 3.30 -3.34
N LEU A 290 9.20 3.93 -3.83
CA LEU A 290 10.58 3.49 -3.60
C LEU A 290 11.00 3.59 -2.13
N ASN A 291 10.60 4.66 -1.42
CA ASN A 291 10.76 4.72 0.03
C ASN A 291 10.04 3.56 0.72
N GLY A 292 8.82 3.24 0.28
CA GLY A 292 8.08 2.06 0.76
C GLY A 292 8.83 0.75 0.51
N LYS A 293 9.42 0.54 -0.68
CA LYS A 293 10.24 -0.65 -1.01
C LYS A 293 11.50 -0.75 -0.15
N ASN A 294 12.10 0.38 0.24
CA ASN A 294 13.24 0.37 1.15
C ASN A 294 12.83 -0.09 2.57
N VAL A 295 11.59 0.17 2.98
CA VAL A 295 11.05 -0.29 4.27
C VAL A 295 10.60 -1.75 4.18
N ASP A 296 9.91 -2.13 3.11
CA ASP A 296 9.46 -3.49 2.84
C ASP A 296 9.81 -3.93 1.40
N PRO A 297 10.97 -4.59 1.21
CA PRO A 297 11.42 -5.04 -0.10
C PRO A 297 10.55 -6.12 -0.75
N GLN A 298 9.68 -6.81 -0.01
CA GLN A 298 8.85 -7.90 -0.53
C GLN A 298 7.42 -7.46 -0.86
N ALA A 299 7.09 -6.18 -0.62
CA ALA A 299 5.76 -5.63 -0.88
C ALA A 299 5.39 -5.60 -2.37
N THR A 300 4.56 -6.54 -2.79
CA THR A 300 4.12 -6.70 -4.19
C THR A 300 3.23 -5.55 -4.66
N ILE A 301 2.44 -4.93 -3.78
CA ILE A 301 1.60 -3.77 -4.11
C ILE A 301 2.45 -2.58 -4.60
N LEU A 302 3.64 -2.39 -4.03
CA LEU A 302 4.54 -1.32 -4.45
C LEU A 302 5.22 -1.66 -5.79
N ASP A 303 5.55 -2.93 -6.04
CA ASP A 303 6.06 -3.38 -7.34
C ASP A 303 5.04 -3.15 -8.45
N GLN A 304 3.76 -3.46 -8.18
CA GLN A 304 2.66 -3.21 -9.11
C GLN A 304 2.57 -1.73 -9.46
N ARG A 305 2.66 -0.82 -8.48
CA ARG A 305 2.67 0.63 -8.75
C ARG A 305 3.88 1.03 -9.56
N LEU A 306 5.08 0.59 -9.17
CA LEU A 306 6.34 0.89 -9.84
C LEU A 306 6.39 0.40 -11.29
N ALA A 307 5.65 -0.65 -11.63
CA ALA A 307 5.57 -1.20 -12.98
C ALA A 307 4.69 -0.40 -13.95
N ILE A 308 3.81 0.50 -13.45
CA ILE A 308 2.96 1.33 -14.30
C ILE A 308 3.84 2.26 -15.15
N PRO A 309 3.65 2.42 -16.47
CA PRO A 309 4.40 3.42 -17.25
C PRO A 309 4.11 4.85 -16.79
N GLN A 310 5.13 5.74 -16.79
CA GLN A 310 4.99 7.11 -16.27
C GLN A 310 3.91 7.92 -17.00
N ASP A 311 3.80 7.76 -18.32
CA ASP A 311 2.80 8.42 -19.17
C ASP A 311 1.38 7.87 -18.99
N LYS A 312 1.23 6.74 -18.29
CA LYS A 312 -0.07 6.10 -17.98
C LYS A 312 -0.50 6.28 -16.54
N LEU A 313 0.36 6.83 -15.69
CA LEU A 313 0.18 6.75 -14.26
C LEU A 313 -1.06 7.53 -13.78
N VAL A 314 -1.25 8.77 -14.25
CA VAL A 314 -2.39 9.60 -13.87
C VAL A 314 -3.71 8.92 -14.30
N ASP A 315 -3.79 8.53 -15.57
CA ASP A 315 -4.98 7.88 -16.13
C ASP A 315 -5.31 6.57 -15.42
N GLN A 316 -4.32 5.73 -15.08
CA GLN A 316 -4.56 4.48 -14.36
C GLN A 316 -5.05 4.73 -12.93
N GLU A 317 -4.51 5.73 -12.24
CA GLU A 317 -4.99 6.09 -10.90
C GLU A 317 -6.43 6.63 -10.94
N ASP A 318 -6.74 7.53 -11.87
CA ASP A 318 -8.07 8.14 -11.97
C ASP A 318 -9.17 7.18 -12.44
N THR A 319 -8.82 6.07 -13.09
CA THR A 319 -9.80 5.16 -13.71
C THR A 319 -9.82 3.76 -13.12
N THR A 320 -8.65 3.17 -12.86
CA THR A 320 -8.51 1.73 -12.62
C THR A 320 -8.16 1.42 -11.17
N ILE A 321 -7.40 2.29 -10.51
CA ILE A 321 -6.88 2.04 -9.16
C ILE A 321 -7.69 2.80 -8.09
N ARG A 322 -8.00 4.08 -8.33
CA ARG A 322 -8.68 4.98 -7.37
C ARG A 322 -9.77 5.84 -8.03
N GLY A 323 -10.38 5.33 -9.10
CA GLY A 323 -11.49 5.99 -9.77
C GLY A 323 -12.82 5.79 -9.04
N LEU A 324 -13.84 6.60 -9.37
CA LEU A 324 -15.19 6.51 -8.79
C LEU A 324 -15.91 5.18 -9.05
N GLY A 325 -15.42 4.37 -10.01
CA GLY A 325 -15.89 3.01 -10.26
C GLY A 325 -15.17 1.94 -9.44
N VAL A 326 -14.13 2.33 -8.71
CA VAL A 326 -13.28 1.44 -7.89
C VAL A 326 -13.70 1.57 -6.44
N TYR A 327 -13.85 0.42 -5.78
CA TYR A 327 -14.25 0.35 -4.39
C TYR A 327 -13.15 0.89 -3.46
N VAL A 328 -13.54 1.74 -2.51
CA VAL A 328 -12.70 2.18 -1.40
C VAL A 328 -12.54 1.07 -0.37
N ASP A 329 -11.46 0.28 -0.43
CA ASP A 329 -11.24 -0.74 0.61
C ASP A 329 -11.05 -0.12 1.99
N THR A 330 -12.06 -0.36 2.83
CA THR A 330 -12.14 0.09 4.22
C THR A 330 -11.79 -1.01 5.21
N GLY A 331 -11.34 -2.18 4.75
CA GLY A 331 -10.86 -3.25 5.64
C GLY A 331 -9.68 -2.75 6.48
N ILE A 332 -9.89 -2.66 7.79
CA ILE A 332 -8.83 -2.24 8.73
C ILE A 332 -8.05 -3.42 9.30
N ALA A 333 -8.33 -4.65 8.83
CA ALA A 333 -7.59 -5.85 9.21
C ALA A 333 -6.08 -5.75 8.94
N LEU A 334 -5.68 -4.91 7.97
CA LEU A 334 -4.28 -4.62 7.65
C LEU A 334 -3.43 -4.12 8.84
N PHE A 335 -4.06 -3.64 9.92
CA PHE A 335 -3.38 -3.19 11.13
C PHE A 335 -2.98 -4.36 12.06
N TRP A 336 -3.56 -5.54 11.88
CA TRP A 336 -3.30 -6.73 12.70
C TRP A 336 -3.04 -8.02 11.92
N SER A 337 -3.09 -7.97 10.58
CA SER A 337 -2.82 -9.09 9.66
C SER A 337 -1.35 -9.26 9.29
#